data_AF-A0A969I8T1-F1
#
_entry.id   AF-A0A969I8T1-F1
#
_cell.length_a   1.000
_cell.length_b   1.000
_cell.length_c   1.000
_cell.angle_alpha   90.00
_cell.angle_beta   90.00
_cell.angle_gamma   90.00
#
_symmetry.space_group_name_H-M   'P 1'
#
loop_
_entity.id
_entity.type
_entity.pdbx_description
1 polymer ?
#
loop_
_entity_poly.entity_id
_entity_poly.type
_entity_poly.pdbx_seq_one_letter_code
_entity_poly.pdbx_strand_id
1 'polypeptide(L)'
;MSEKAGRDPATIDVALTVQWPVSWEAQKATDGSRRVFTGSAADMAQDAAVLTGLGVSHVSLQLGTDSLEETCARIQRFGEDVQPLVRAKN
;
A
#
# COMPACT_ATOMS: atom_id res chain seq x y z
N MET A 1 2.95 -10.31 23.98
CA MET A 1 4.24 -10.17 23.27
C MET A 1 4.83 -8.78 23.43
N SER A 2 4.03 -7.70 23.36
CA SER A 2 4.48 -6.33 23.65
C SER A 2 4.75 -6.07 25.13
N GLU A 3 3.78 -6.36 26.01
CA GLU A 3 3.89 -6.09 27.46
C GLU A 3 5.01 -6.90 28.13
N LYS A 4 5.21 -8.14 27.69
CA LYS A 4 6.33 -9.00 28.16
C LYS A 4 7.71 -8.44 27.79
N ALA A 5 7.78 -7.53 26.83
CA ALA A 5 8.99 -6.81 26.42
C ALA A 5 9.02 -5.36 26.96
N GLY A 6 8.11 -4.98 27.86
CA GLY A 6 8.01 -3.62 28.42
C GLY A 6 7.56 -2.56 27.42
N ARG A 7 6.94 -2.96 26.30
CA ARG A 7 6.40 -2.05 25.28
C ARG A 7 4.92 -1.79 25.56
N ASP A 8 4.50 -0.53 25.38
CA ASP A 8 3.08 -0.15 25.42
C ASP A 8 2.40 -0.64 24.13
N PRO A 9 1.43 -1.57 24.20
CA PRO A 9 0.68 -2.02 23.02
C PRO A 9 0.01 -0.88 22.25
N ALA A 10 -0.39 0.20 22.93
CA ALA A 10 -1.02 1.36 22.29
C ALA A 10 -0.07 2.16 21.39
N THR A 11 1.24 1.93 21.51
CA THR A 11 2.28 2.57 20.68
C THR A 11 2.71 1.70 19.49
N ILE A 12 2.14 0.51 19.32
CA ILE A 12 2.50 -0.42 18.25
C ILE A 12 1.50 -0.33 17.12
N ASP A 13 2.02 0.04 15.95
CA ASP A 13 1.30 0.04 14.69
C ASP A 13 1.48 -1.27 13.91
N VAL A 14 0.52 -1.55 13.02
CA VAL A 14 0.59 -2.68 12.09
C VAL A 14 0.91 -2.18 10.69
N ALA A 15 1.93 -2.77 10.08
CA ALA A 15 2.33 -2.47 8.70
C ALA A 15 2.14 -3.70 7.79
N LEU A 16 1.70 -3.48 6.55
CA LEU A 16 1.69 -4.50 5.51
C LEU A 16 2.80 -4.22 4.49
N THR A 17 3.68 -5.20 4.26
CA THR A 17 4.65 -5.17 3.16
C THR A 17 4.09 -5.89 1.96
N VAL A 18 3.87 -5.16 0.86
CA VAL A 18 3.41 -5.71 -0.41
C VAL A 18 4.62 -6.25 -1.17
N GLN A 19 4.60 -7.55 -1.46
CA GLN A 19 5.76 -8.27 -2.02
C GLN A 19 5.82 -8.25 -3.55
N TRP A 20 4.94 -7.49 -4.20
CA TRP A 20 4.93 -7.33 -5.66
C TRP A 20 4.96 -5.85 -6.04
N PRO A 21 5.41 -5.52 -7.26
CA PRO A 21 5.44 -4.15 -7.73
C PRO A 21 4.02 -3.55 -7.87
N VAL A 22 3.89 -2.26 -7.54
CA VAL A 22 2.66 -1.48 -7.74
C VAL A 22 2.35 -1.35 -9.23
N SER A 23 1.20 -1.81 -9.71
CA SER A 23 0.89 -1.76 -11.16
C SER A 23 -0.38 -0.97 -11.43
N TRP A 24 -0.35 -0.05 -12.41
CA TRP A 24 -1.58 0.60 -12.89
C TRP A 24 -2.45 -0.30 -13.78
N GLU A 25 -2.08 -1.58 -13.90
CA GLU A 25 -2.85 -2.63 -14.54
C GLU A 25 -3.24 -3.68 -13.50
N ALA A 26 -4.50 -4.11 -13.53
CA ALA A 26 -4.98 -5.11 -12.59
C ALA A 26 -4.23 -6.44 -12.78
N GLN A 27 -3.61 -6.94 -11.71
CA GLN A 27 -2.93 -8.24 -11.70
C GLN A 27 -3.72 -9.22 -10.86
N LYS A 28 -3.84 -10.47 -11.31
CA LYS A 28 -4.57 -11.51 -10.57
C LYS A 28 -3.69 -12.19 -9.52
N ALA A 29 -4.27 -12.48 -8.37
CA ALA A 29 -3.74 -13.41 -7.39
C ALA A 29 -4.14 -14.86 -7.75
N THR A 30 -3.58 -15.83 -7.04
CA THR A 30 -3.81 -17.26 -7.29
C THR A 30 -5.27 -17.67 -7.09
N ASP A 31 -5.99 -16.98 -6.21
CA ASP A 31 -7.42 -17.19 -5.94
C ASP A 31 -8.34 -16.48 -6.96
N GLY A 32 -7.76 -15.84 -7.98
CA GLY A 32 -8.49 -15.11 -9.01
C GLY A 32 -8.90 -13.68 -8.62
N SER A 33 -8.68 -13.27 -7.37
CA SER A 33 -8.88 -11.88 -6.93
C SER A 33 -7.82 -10.95 -7.52
N ARG A 34 -8.03 -9.63 -7.42
CA ARG A 34 -7.01 -8.64 -7.79
C ARG A 34 -5.97 -8.53 -6.67
N ARG A 35 -4.69 -8.50 -7.03
CA ARG A 35 -3.61 -8.17 -6.09
C ARG A 35 -3.78 -6.73 -5.58
N VAL A 36 -3.64 -6.54 -4.26
CA VAL A 36 -3.68 -5.19 -3.67
C VAL A 36 -2.60 -4.29 -4.27
N PHE A 37 -2.91 -3.00 -4.39
CA PHE A 37 -2.06 -2.00 -5.05
C PHE A 37 -1.75 -2.33 -6.52
N THR A 38 -2.71 -2.98 -7.19
CA THR A 38 -2.72 -3.10 -8.66
C THR A 38 -4.06 -2.64 -9.22
N GLY A 39 -4.10 -2.16 -10.47
CA GLY A 39 -5.30 -1.60 -11.09
C GLY A 39 -5.33 -0.07 -11.10
N SER A 40 -6.52 0.53 -11.15
CA SER A 40 -6.64 1.99 -11.20
C SER A 40 -6.20 2.68 -9.90
N ALA A 41 -5.98 3.98 -9.91
CA ALA A 41 -5.68 4.72 -8.69
C ALA A 41 -6.83 4.65 -7.66
N ALA A 42 -8.07 4.59 -8.13
CA ALA A 42 -9.25 4.39 -7.28
C ALA A 42 -9.26 3.00 -6.64
N ASP A 43 -8.83 1.97 -7.37
CA ASP A 43 -8.66 0.62 -6.85
C ASP A 43 -7.63 0.58 -5.71
N MET A 44 -6.47 1.21 -5.93
CA MET A 44 -5.41 1.27 -4.90
C MET A 44 -5.85 2.07 -3.67
N ALA A 45 -6.59 3.17 -3.86
CA ALA A 45 -7.13 3.94 -2.74
C ALA A 45 -8.20 3.14 -1.96
N GLN A 46 -8.98 2.31 -2.65
CA GLN A 46 -9.92 1.41 -2.00
C GLN A 46 -9.20 0.29 -1.23
N ASP A 47 -8.10 -0.25 -1.77
CA ASP A 47 -7.27 -1.22 -1.05
C ASP A 47 -6.74 -0.62 0.26
N ALA A 48 -6.25 0.63 0.23
CA ALA A 48 -5.79 1.34 1.42
C ALA A 48 -6.91 1.50 2.46
N ALA A 49 -8.12 1.91 2.04
CA ALA A 49 -9.26 2.06 2.93
C ALA A 49 -9.67 0.72 3.60
N VAL A 50 -9.66 -0.38 2.84
CA VAL A 50 -9.92 -1.73 3.38
C VAL A 50 -8.85 -2.12 4.41
N LEU A 51 -7.57 -1.87 4.11
CA LEU A 51 -6.47 -2.18 5.03
C LEU A 51 -6.54 -1.36 6.32
N THR A 52 -6.89 -0.08 6.24
CA THR A 52 -7.14 0.77 7.42
C THR A 52 -8.29 0.22 8.26
N GLY A 53 -9.38 -0.24 7.63
CA GLY A 53 -10.49 -0.91 8.32
C GLY A 53 -10.10 -2.21 9.04
N LEU A 54 -8.99 -2.84 8.64
CA LEU A 54 -8.41 -4.02 9.28
C LEU A 54 -7.34 -3.69 10.33
N GLY A 55 -7.10 -2.40 10.62
CA GLY A 55 -6.11 -1.94 11.60
C GLY A 55 -4.69 -1.80 11.08
N VAL A 56 -4.48 -1.89 9.76
CA VAL A 56 -3.18 -1.61 9.14
C VAL A 56 -3.04 -0.09 8.99
N SER A 57 -2.04 0.49 9.66
CA SER A 57 -1.76 1.93 9.63
C SER A 57 -0.67 2.31 8.62
N HIS A 58 0.17 1.35 8.21
CA HIS A 58 1.28 1.61 7.28
C HIS A 58 1.36 0.56 6.17
N VAL A 59 1.78 0.98 4.97
CA VAL A 59 2.06 0.06 3.86
C VAL A 59 3.45 0.32 3.28
N SER A 60 4.20 -0.75 3.02
CA SER A 60 5.47 -0.71 2.31
C SER A 60 5.26 -1.25 0.89
N LEU A 61 5.56 -0.42 -0.11
CA LEU A 61 5.26 -0.67 -1.51
C LEU A 61 6.53 -0.78 -2.36
N GLN A 62 6.52 -1.69 -3.32
CA GLN A 62 7.60 -1.81 -4.30
C GLN A 62 7.30 -0.92 -5.52
N LEU A 63 7.98 0.23 -5.57
CA LEU A 63 7.92 1.20 -6.68
C LEU A 63 9.22 1.21 -7.51
N GLY A 64 10.25 0.47 -7.10
CA GLY A 64 11.51 0.35 -7.84
C GLY A 64 11.33 -0.28 -9.22
N THR A 65 12.14 0.18 -10.16
CA THR A 65 12.27 -0.32 -11.53
C THR A 65 13.76 -0.47 -11.87
N ASP A 66 14.08 -0.84 -13.11
CA ASP A 66 15.46 -1.02 -13.56
C ASP A 66 16.21 0.32 -13.78
N SER A 67 15.52 1.46 -13.70
CA SER A 67 16.13 2.79 -13.80
C SER A 67 15.71 3.72 -12.66
N LEU A 68 16.60 4.67 -12.31
CA LEU A 68 16.30 5.70 -11.32
C LEU A 68 15.20 6.65 -11.82
N GLU A 69 15.26 7.05 -13.10
CA GLU A 69 14.29 7.95 -13.71
C GLU A 69 12.88 7.38 -13.66
N GLU A 70 12.70 6.12 -14.06
CA GLU A 70 11.40 5.46 -14.04
C GLU A 70 10.92 5.21 -12.59
N THR A 71 11.84 4.89 -11.67
CA THR A 71 11.51 4.78 -10.24
C THR A 71 10.98 6.10 -9.70
N CYS A 72 11.64 7.23 -9.99
CA CYS A 72 11.19 8.56 -9.61
C CYS A 72 9.83 8.89 -10.24
N ALA A 73 9.64 8.63 -11.53
CA ALA A 73 8.37 8.85 -12.22
C ALA A 73 7.23 8.03 -11.59
N ARG A 74 7.49 6.78 -11.20
CA ARG A 74 6.49 5.92 -10.56
C ARG A 74 6.14 6.37 -9.14
N ILE A 75 7.13 6.83 -8.37
CA ILE A 75 6.91 7.44 -7.05
C ILE A 75 6.07 8.71 -7.18
N GLN A 76 6.41 9.58 -8.13
CA GLN A 76 5.68 10.81 -8.39
C GLN A 76 4.22 10.50 -8.78
N ARG A 77 4.01 9.61 -9.76
CA ARG A 77 2.68 9.19 -10.18
C ARG A 77 1.85 8.62 -9.03
N PHE A 78 2.44 7.80 -8.16
CA PHE A 78 1.73 7.31 -6.98
C PHE A 78 1.32 8.46 -6.04
N GLY A 79 2.22 9.42 -5.84
CA GLY A 79 1.98 10.63 -5.05
C GLY A 79 0.88 11.54 -5.62
N GLU A 80 0.74 11.60 -6.95
CA GLU A 80 -0.22 12.45 -7.65
C GLU A 80 -1.57 11.75 -7.88
N ASP A 81 -1.57 10.49 -8.29
CA ASP A 81 -2.79 9.77 -8.67
C ASP A 81 -3.47 9.12 -7.46
N VAL A 82 -2.70 8.56 -6.51
CA VAL A 82 -3.23 7.65 -5.47
C VAL A 82 -3.33 8.35 -4.11
N GLN A 83 -2.26 9.00 -3.65
CA GLN A 83 -2.27 9.61 -2.31
C GLN A 83 -3.40 10.62 -2.06
N PRO A 84 -3.81 11.48 -3.03
CA PRO A 84 -4.91 12.41 -2.81
C PRO A 84 -6.24 11.69 -2.56
N LEU A 85 -6.47 10.56 -3.24
CA LEU A 85 -7.68 9.75 -3.08
C LEU A 85 -7.73 9.05 -1.72
N VAL A 86 -6.58 8.63 -1.18
CA VAL A 86 -6.49 8.04 0.16
C VAL A 86 -6.79 9.11 1.22
N ARG A 87 -6.20 10.30 1.09
CA ARG A 87 -6.40 11.41 2.04
C ARG A 87 -7.82 11.97 2.02
N ALA A 88 -8.52 11.89 0.90
CA ALA A 88 -9.92 12.30 0.82
C ALA A 88 -10.89 11.31 1.47
N LYS A 89 -10.46 10.07 1.72
CA LYS A 89 -11.27 8.98 2.31
C LYS A 89 -11.08 8.81 3.82
N ASN A 90 -10.02 9.39 4.39
CA ASN A 90 -9.66 9.32 5.80
C ASN A 90 -9.88 10.68 6.49
#